data_AF-A0A3D1KF77-F1
#
_entry.id   AF-A0A3D1KF77-F1
#
_cell.length_a   1.000
_cell.length_b   1.000
_cell.length_c   1.000
_cell.angle_alpha   90.00
_cell.angle_beta   90.00
_cell.angle_gamma   90.00
#
_symmetry.space_group_name_H-M   'P 1'
#
loop_
_entity.id
_entity.type
_entity.pdbx_description
1 polymer ?
#
loop_
_entity_poly.entity_id
_entity_poly.type
_entity_poly.pdbx_seq_one_letter_code
_entity_poly.pdbx_strand_id
1 'polypeptide(L)'
;MALLPSAGESNIRLFSAEATGPTHEKLHPRIRTTVKWLFLLYFLLTLACSVSLWLCGMNVFDSINHAMSTISTGGFSTHNAGIMFYNSAAIEYIEIVFMFLSGINFFLLYLILQKKSLKMLVQDSEFRFYTSCILITAMIAAIVLVLYSGYNVEHALRSALFNIISVQTTTGFVSENIALWWHPVWFFLFFVMIAGGCAGSTSGGIKCIRLLTLGKTATNHFRHMLHPNAYIPIRVNHTIVSEAVEQSLMAFLSMYGVLLVIGTLCFAVMGISFFDSLNIVICCISNVGATDGLSYTPVTNLFTLPDAGKWLCSFLMLAGRLEIFPLLLPLVPAFWKNN
;
A
#
# COMPACT_ATOMS: atom_id res chain seq x y z
N MET A 1 9.57 6.06 -10.82
CA MET A 1 9.94 7.24 -11.63
C MET A 1 11.36 7.05 -12.16
N ALA A 2 11.56 6.81 -13.45
CA ALA A 2 12.88 6.56 -14.05
C ALA A 2 13.12 7.34 -15.36
N LEU A 3 12.42 8.46 -15.55
CA LEU A 3 12.48 9.28 -16.77
C LEU A 3 12.94 10.72 -16.50
N LEU A 4 14.01 10.89 -15.72
CA LEU A 4 14.76 12.15 -15.72
C LEU A 4 16.26 11.86 -15.90
N PRO A 5 16.74 11.69 -17.14
CA PRO A 5 18.16 11.81 -17.43
C PRO A 5 18.52 13.30 -17.58
N SER A 6 19.69 13.68 -17.07
CA SER A 6 20.39 14.96 -17.23
C SER A 6 20.05 16.12 -16.27
N ALA A 7 20.61 16.08 -15.06
CA ALA A 7 21.22 17.23 -14.37
C ALA A 7 21.85 16.79 -13.04
N GLY A 8 23.17 17.00 -12.88
CA GLY A 8 23.87 17.30 -11.62
C GLY A 8 23.82 16.32 -10.43
N GLU A 9 24.94 16.25 -9.71
CA GLU A 9 25.18 15.48 -8.46
C GLU A 9 24.12 15.64 -7.35
N SER A 10 23.28 16.68 -7.41
CA SER A 10 22.11 16.88 -6.53
C SER A 10 21.07 15.75 -6.63
N ASN A 11 20.89 15.16 -7.81
CA ASN A 11 19.91 14.08 -8.02
C ASN A 11 20.31 12.77 -7.33
N ILE A 12 21.59 12.57 -7.02
CA ILE A 12 22.04 11.39 -6.27
C ILE A 12 21.56 11.47 -4.81
N ARG A 13 21.47 12.68 -4.24
CA ARG A 13 20.96 12.87 -2.86
C ARG A 13 19.45 12.62 -2.78
N LEU A 14 18.70 13.09 -3.79
CA LEU A 14 17.26 12.80 -3.93
C LEU A 14 17.01 11.31 -4.19
N PHE A 15 17.79 10.67 -5.06
CA PHE A 15 17.71 9.23 -5.33
C PHE A 15 18.09 8.38 -4.11
N SER A 16 19.09 8.80 -3.31
CA SER A 16 19.43 8.15 -2.04
C SER A 16 18.39 8.38 -0.94
N ALA A 17 17.59 9.45 -1.03
CA ALA A 17 16.49 9.73 -0.11
C ALA A 17 15.22 8.93 -0.45
N GLU A 18 15.00 8.57 -1.73
CA GLU A 18 13.85 7.79 -2.20
C GLU A 18 14.04 6.27 -1.99
N ALA A 19 15.28 5.81 -1.79
CA ALA A 19 15.62 4.40 -1.62
C ALA A 19 15.91 4.01 -0.16
N THR A 20 15.13 4.51 0.81
CA THR A 20 15.23 4.13 2.23
C THR A 20 14.62 2.76 2.49
N GLY A 21 15.18 1.73 1.86
CA GLY A 21 14.98 0.32 2.17
C GLY A 21 16.34 -0.35 2.37
N PRO A 22 16.48 -1.34 3.28
CA PRO A 22 17.77 -1.96 3.60
C PRO A 22 18.40 -2.75 2.43
N THR A 23 17.71 -2.90 1.30
CA THR A 23 18.24 -3.54 0.08
C THR A 23 18.95 -2.51 -0.80
N HIS A 24 20.08 -1.98 -0.34
CA HIS A 24 21.08 -1.38 -1.23
C HIS A 24 21.85 -2.49 -1.97
N GLU A 25 21.21 -3.15 -2.93
CA GLU A 25 21.98 -3.86 -3.96
C GLU A 25 22.51 -2.82 -4.95
N LYS A 26 23.81 -2.53 -4.83
CA LYS A 26 24.57 -1.56 -5.65
C LYS A 26 24.13 -1.61 -7.13
N LEU A 27 23.53 -0.51 -7.59
CA LEU A 27 23.11 -0.30 -8.97
C LEU A 27 24.33 -0.22 -9.89
N HIS A 28 24.79 -1.38 -10.34
CA HIS A 28 25.71 -1.51 -11.47
C HIS A 28 25.00 -1.11 -12.80
N PRO A 29 25.73 -0.86 -13.90
CA PRO A 29 25.27 -0.20 -15.16
C PRO A 29 24.15 -0.91 -15.97
N ARG A 30 23.40 -1.80 -15.34
CA ARG A 30 22.26 -2.58 -15.86
C ARG A 30 20.89 -1.95 -15.60
N ILE A 31 20.81 -0.69 -15.17
CA ILE A 31 19.53 -0.01 -14.88
C ILE A 31 18.57 -0.08 -16.09
N ARG A 32 19.08 0.16 -17.31
CA ARG A 32 18.28 0.05 -18.54
C ARG A 32 17.73 -1.36 -18.77
N THR A 33 18.51 -2.40 -18.47
CA THR A 33 18.05 -3.79 -18.63
C THR A 33 17.03 -4.17 -17.55
N THR A 34 17.21 -3.77 -16.30
CA THR A 34 16.27 -4.06 -15.21
C THR A 34 14.92 -3.36 -15.43
N VAL A 35 14.93 -2.10 -15.87
CA VAL A 35 13.69 -1.36 -16.18
C VAL A 35 12.91 -2.02 -17.31
N LYS A 36 13.59 -2.51 -18.37
CA LYS A 36 12.92 -3.26 -19.45
C LYS A 36 12.22 -4.51 -18.94
N TRP A 37 12.86 -5.25 -18.04
CA TRP A 37 12.27 -6.46 -17.44
C TRP A 37 11.08 -6.15 -16.54
N LEU A 38 11.16 -5.10 -15.72
CA LEU A 38 10.04 -4.66 -14.88
C LEU A 38 8.85 -4.20 -15.74
N PHE A 39 9.10 -3.46 -16.82
CA PHE A 39 8.06 -3.07 -17.76
C PHE A 39 7.42 -4.27 -18.45
N LEU A 40 8.23 -5.25 -18.89
CA LEU A 40 7.74 -6.48 -19.49
C LEU A 40 6.90 -7.30 -18.50
N LEU A 41 7.32 -7.38 -17.23
CA LEU A 41 6.55 -8.05 -16.18
C LEU A 41 5.19 -7.35 -15.95
N TYR A 42 5.19 -6.02 -15.83
CA TYR A 42 3.97 -5.22 -15.68
C TYR A 42 3.02 -5.47 -16.84
N PHE A 43 3.51 -5.39 -18.09
CA PHE A 43 2.71 -5.64 -19.28
C PHE A 43 2.13 -7.06 -19.33
N LEU A 44 2.93 -8.08 -19.00
CA LEU A 44 2.46 -9.47 -18.97
C LEU A 44 1.37 -9.69 -17.91
N LEU A 45 1.54 -9.11 -16.71
CA LEU A 45 0.54 -9.20 -15.66
C LEU A 45 -0.75 -8.50 -16.05
N THR A 46 -0.67 -7.31 -16.65
CA THR A 46 -1.85 -6.57 -17.14
C THR A 46 -2.59 -7.34 -18.24
N LEU A 47 -1.85 -7.91 -19.20
CA LEU A 47 -2.46 -8.70 -20.28
C LEU A 47 -3.12 -9.97 -19.71
N ALA A 48 -2.43 -10.69 -18.82
CA ALA A 48 -3.00 -11.87 -18.16
C ALA A 48 -4.27 -11.53 -17.38
N CYS A 49 -4.27 -10.44 -16.62
CA CYS A 49 -5.43 -9.95 -15.88
C CYS A 49 -6.59 -9.60 -16.83
N SER A 50 -6.32 -8.83 -17.89
CA SER A 50 -7.33 -8.43 -18.87
C SER A 50 -7.98 -9.63 -19.57
N VAL A 51 -7.19 -10.63 -19.97
CA VAL A 51 -7.71 -11.85 -20.59
C VAL A 51 -8.54 -12.67 -19.59
N SER A 52 -8.08 -12.82 -18.35
CA SER A 52 -8.84 -13.54 -17.31
C SER A 52 -10.19 -12.86 -17.02
N LEU A 53 -10.21 -11.53 -16.90
CA LEU A 53 -11.43 -10.75 -16.68
C LEU A 53 -12.40 -10.83 -17.87
N TRP A 54 -11.88 -10.79 -19.11
CA TRP A 54 -12.68 -10.97 -20.31
C TRP A 54 -13.33 -12.36 -20.39
N LEU A 55 -12.58 -13.42 -20.05
CA LEU A 55 -13.10 -14.79 -20.01
C LEU A 55 -14.21 -14.98 -18.97
N CYS A 56 -14.22 -14.17 -17.90
CA CYS A 56 -15.28 -14.16 -16.89
C CYS A 56 -16.49 -13.29 -17.25
N GLY A 57 -16.54 -12.74 -18.46
CA GLY A 57 -17.72 -12.07 -19.01
C GLY A 57 -17.68 -10.53 -18.99
N MET A 58 -16.56 -9.91 -18.63
CA MET A 58 -16.41 -8.45 -18.79
C MET A 58 -16.27 -8.07 -20.27
N ASN A 59 -16.79 -6.90 -20.64
CA ASN A 59 -16.54 -6.33 -21.97
C ASN A 59 -15.02 -6.08 -22.15
N VAL A 60 -14.51 -6.16 -23.39
CA VAL A 60 -13.08 -5.97 -23.70
C VAL A 60 -12.57 -4.61 -23.22
N PHE A 61 -13.38 -3.55 -23.38
CA PHE A 61 -13.02 -2.22 -22.89
C PHE A 61 -12.89 -2.19 -21.37
N ASP A 62 -13.86 -2.77 -20.67
CA ASP A 62 -13.86 -2.81 -19.21
C ASP A 62 -12.74 -3.70 -18.68
N SER A 63 -12.51 -4.87 -19.26
CA SER A 63 -11.48 -5.81 -18.81
C SER A 63 -10.07 -5.22 -18.95
N ILE A 64 -9.78 -4.47 -20.02
CA ILE A 64 -8.49 -3.79 -20.20
C ILE A 64 -8.32 -2.68 -19.16
N ASN A 65 -9.35 -1.84 -18.96
CA ASN A 65 -9.28 -0.72 -18.03
C ASN A 65 -9.18 -1.17 -16.57
N HIS A 66 -9.98 -2.17 -16.16
CA HIS A 66 -9.89 -2.77 -14.84
C HIS A 66 -8.51 -3.41 -14.65
N ALA A 67 -8.00 -4.20 -15.59
CA ALA A 67 -6.66 -4.78 -15.48
C ALA A 67 -5.53 -3.74 -15.34
N MET A 68 -5.60 -2.63 -16.08
CA MET A 68 -4.64 -1.53 -15.92
C MET A 68 -4.70 -0.96 -14.50
N SER A 69 -5.92 -0.72 -14.00
CA SER A 69 -6.18 -0.20 -12.66
C SER A 69 -5.74 -1.15 -11.54
N THR A 70 -6.00 -2.46 -11.68
CA THR A 70 -5.59 -3.50 -10.72
C THR A 70 -4.07 -3.56 -10.59
N ILE A 71 -3.35 -3.68 -11.72
CA ILE A 71 -1.89 -3.84 -11.69
C ILE A 71 -1.17 -2.55 -11.29
N SER A 72 -1.72 -1.38 -11.65
CA SER A 72 -1.19 -0.09 -11.17
C SER A 72 -1.57 0.24 -9.73
N THR A 73 -2.40 -0.58 -9.08
CA THR A 73 -3.02 -0.31 -7.77
C THR A 73 -3.66 1.07 -7.74
N GLY A 74 -4.56 1.34 -8.69
CA GLY A 74 -5.16 2.66 -8.91
C GLY A 74 -6.62 2.79 -8.52
N GLY A 75 -7.39 1.70 -8.53
CA GLY A 75 -8.79 1.68 -8.02
C GLY A 75 -9.85 2.30 -8.91
N PHE A 76 -9.46 2.86 -10.05
CA PHE A 76 -10.39 3.36 -11.04
C PHE A 76 -11.19 2.24 -11.69
N SER A 77 -12.45 2.54 -11.96
CA SER A 77 -13.43 1.66 -12.59
C SER A 77 -14.14 2.42 -13.71
N THR A 78 -14.58 1.71 -14.75
CA THR A 78 -15.41 2.29 -15.82
C THR A 78 -16.86 2.50 -15.37
N HIS A 79 -17.28 1.82 -14.31
CA HIS A 79 -18.62 1.92 -13.72
C HIS A 79 -18.57 2.61 -12.36
N ASN A 80 -19.57 3.46 -12.06
CA ASN A 80 -19.69 4.17 -10.78
C ASN A 80 -19.77 3.23 -9.57
N ALA A 81 -20.40 2.07 -9.72
CA ALA A 81 -20.49 1.06 -8.66
C ALA A 81 -19.19 0.24 -8.50
N GLY A 82 -18.12 0.58 -9.21
CA GLY A 82 -16.86 -0.18 -9.15
C GLY A 82 -17.03 -1.62 -9.64
N ILE A 83 -16.39 -2.54 -8.93
CA ILE A 83 -16.50 -3.99 -9.17
C ILE A 83 -17.86 -4.55 -8.73
N MET A 84 -18.57 -3.85 -7.83
CA MET A 84 -19.92 -4.26 -7.38
C MET A 84 -20.94 -4.35 -8.54
N PHE A 85 -20.70 -3.63 -9.65
CA PHE A 85 -21.54 -3.69 -10.85
C PHE A 85 -21.67 -5.12 -11.42
N TYR A 86 -20.59 -5.89 -11.39
CA TYR A 86 -20.55 -7.21 -12.04
C TYR A 86 -21.15 -8.33 -11.20
N ASN A 87 -21.22 -8.16 -9.87
CA ASN A 87 -21.78 -9.11 -8.90
C ASN A 87 -21.42 -10.58 -9.20
N SER A 88 -20.14 -10.83 -9.51
CA SER A 88 -19.65 -12.12 -9.97
C SER A 88 -18.47 -12.57 -9.12
N ALA A 89 -18.67 -13.67 -8.40
CA ALA A 89 -17.64 -14.29 -7.57
C ALA A 89 -16.35 -14.58 -8.36
N ALA A 90 -16.47 -14.97 -9.63
CA ALA A 90 -15.32 -15.27 -10.47
C ALA A 90 -14.43 -14.05 -10.72
N ILE A 91 -15.04 -12.87 -10.95
CA ILE A 91 -14.31 -11.61 -11.14
C ILE A 91 -13.63 -11.20 -9.83
N GLU A 92 -14.32 -11.32 -8.70
CA GLU A 92 -13.74 -11.03 -7.38
C GLU A 92 -12.51 -11.91 -7.09
N TYR A 93 -12.56 -13.22 -7.41
CA TYR A 93 -11.42 -14.11 -7.21
C TYR A 93 -10.24 -13.78 -8.12
N ILE A 94 -10.49 -13.41 -9.39
CA ILE A 94 -9.43 -12.98 -10.32
C ILE A 94 -8.75 -11.72 -9.76
N GLU A 95 -9.54 -10.73 -9.37
CA GLU A 95 -9.05 -9.48 -8.81
C GLU A 95 -8.28 -9.71 -7.50
N ILE A 96 -8.77 -10.58 -6.60
CA ILE A 96 -8.03 -11.00 -5.40
C ILE A 96 -6.61 -11.45 -5.75
N VAL A 97 -6.46 -12.31 -6.75
CA VAL A 97 -5.16 -12.86 -7.15
C VAL A 97 -4.27 -11.78 -7.76
N PHE A 98 -4.79 -10.98 -8.69
CA PHE A 98 -3.98 -9.96 -9.37
C PHE A 98 -3.65 -8.76 -8.48
N MET A 99 -4.55 -8.33 -7.60
CA MET A 99 -4.26 -7.33 -6.57
C MET A 99 -3.15 -7.84 -5.64
N PHE A 100 -3.29 -9.08 -5.15
CA PHE A 100 -2.28 -9.69 -4.28
C PHE A 100 -0.90 -9.73 -4.96
N LEU A 101 -0.82 -10.15 -6.22
CA LEU A 101 0.41 -10.17 -7.01
C LEU A 101 0.99 -8.75 -7.20
N SER A 102 0.14 -7.76 -7.43
CA SER A 102 0.55 -6.36 -7.63
C SER A 102 1.10 -5.72 -6.35
N GLY A 103 0.71 -6.23 -5.18
CA GLY A 103 1.28 -5.82 -3.90
C GLY A 103 2.67 -6.41 -3.59
N ILE A 104 3.10 -7.46 -4.29
CA ILE A 104 4.41 -8.11 -4.10
C ILE A 104 5.50 -7.25 -4.75
N ASN A 105 6.73 -7.37 -4.26
CA ASN A 105 7.90 -6.80 -4.91
C ASN A 105 8.07 -7.34 -6.36
N PHE A 106 8.00 -6.45 -7.35
CA PHE A 106 8.08 -6.83 -8.77
C PHE A 106 9.43 -7.46 -9.13
N PHE A 107 10.50 -7.06 -8.46
CA PHE A 107 11.81 -7.68 -8.65
C PHE A 107 11.83 -9.14 -8.18
N LEU A 108 11.17 -9.43 -7.05
CA LEU A 108 11.04 -10.79 -6.54
C LEU A 108 10.21 -11.67 -7.49
N LEU A 109 9.11 -11.14 -8.03
CA LEU A 109 8.30 -11.81 -9.05
C LEU A 109 9.13 -12.14 -10.31
N TYR A 110 9.94 -11.20 -10.77
CA TYR A 110 10.85 -11.41 -11.90
C TYR A 110 11.87 -12.51 -11.63
N LEU A 111 12.50 -12.53 -10.44
CA LEU A 111 13.46 -13.58 -10.06
C LEU A 111 12.83 -14.98 -10.07
N ILE A 112 11.56 -15.09 -9.67
CA ILE A 112 10.82 -16.35 -9.69
C ILE A 112 10.60 -16.85 -11.12
N LEU A 113 10.22 -15.95 -12.04
CA LEU A 113 10.05 -16.30 -13.46
C LEU A 113 11.35 -16.82 -14.08
N GLN A 114 12.50 -16.25 -13.71
CA GLN A 114 13.80 -16.69 -14.24
C GLN A 114 14.31 -17.99 -13.61
N LYS A 115 14.25 -18.11 -12.28
CA LYS A 115 14.83 -19.24 -11.55
C LYS A 115 13.84 -20.39 -11.32
N LYS A 116 12.57 -20.22 -11.67
CA LYS A 116 11.46 -21.18 -11.52
C LYS A 116 11.36 -21.81 -10.12
N SER A 117 11.73 -21.09 -9.06
CA SER A 117 11.71 -21.61 -7.69
C SER A 117 10.89 -20.74 -6.75
N LEU A 118 9.74 -21.27 -6.34
CA LEU A 118 8.83 -20.63 -5.37
C LEU A 118 9.43 -20.56 -3.95
N LYS A 119 10.49 -21.34 -3.68
CA LYS A 119 11.19 -21.34 -2.39
C LYS A 119 11.74 -19.97 -2.03
N MET A 120 12.13 -19.15 -3.01
CA MET A 120 12.63 -17.79 -2.76
C MET A 120 11.55 -16.87 -2.16
N LEU A 121 10.28 -17.07 -2.55
CA LEU A 121 9.14 -16.28 -2.05
C LEU A 121 8.93 -16.55 -0.54
N VAL A 122 8.98 -17.82 -0.14
CA VAL A 122 8.77 -18.24 1.25
C VAL A 122 9.99 -17.91 2.14
N GLN A 123 11.18 -17.78 1.57
CA GLN A 123 12.37 -17.38 2.32
C GLN A 123 12.42 -15.88 2.60
N ASP A 124 11.73 -15.08 1.78
CA ASP A 124 11.70 -13.64 1.94
C ASP A 124 10.84 -13.22 3.15
N SER A 125 11.45 -12.47 4.07
CA SER A 125 10.78 -12.06 5.31
C SER A 125 9.72 -10.99 5.08
N GLU A 126 9.86 -10.15 4.06
CA GLU A 126 8.87 -9.13 3.71
C GLU A 126 7.62 -9.76 3.11
N PHE A 127 7.78 -10.68 2.14
CA PHE A 127 6.67 -11.42 1.56
C PHE A 127 5.90 -12.21 2.64
N ARG A 128 6.62 -12.90 3.53
CA ARG A 128 5.99 -13.61 4.66
C ARG A 128 5.20 -12.69 5.56
N PHE A 129 5.71 -11.50 5.86
CA PHE A 129 5.01 -10.52 6.68
C PHE A 129 3.76 -9.99 5.98
N TYR A 130 3.89 -9.59 4.72
CA TYR A 130 2.79 -9.14 3.87
C TYR A 130 1.65 -10.18 3.80
N THR A 131 1.98 -11.43 3.46
CA THR A 131 1.00 -12.52 3.40
C THR A 131 0.38 -12.86 4.76
N SER A 132 1.16 -12.85 5.84
CA SER A 132 0.63 -13.09 7.18
C SER A 132 -0.35 -11.99 7.59
N CYS A 133 -0.05 -10.72 7.32
CA CYS A 133 -0.94 -9.59 7.59
C CYS A 133 -2.28 -9.75 6.87
N ILE A 134 -2.26 -10.07 5.57
CA ILE A 134 -3.48 -10.29 4.78
C ILE A 134 -4.28 -11.45 5.36
N LEU A 135 -3.67 -12.61 5.56
CA LEU A 135 -4.39 -13.80 6.01
C LEU A 135 -4.97 -13.64 7.42
N ILE A 136 -4.22 -13.06 8.36
CA ILE A 136 -4.69 -12.86 9.73
C ILE A 136 -5.88 -11.90 9.74
N THR A 137 -5.75 -10.76 9.07
CA THR A 137 -6.84 -9.76 9.06
C THR A 137 -8.05 -10.26 8.28
N ALA A 138 -7.85 -10.98 7.17
CA ALA A 138 -8.94 -11.59 6.40
C ALA A 138 -9.68 -12.66 7.18
N MET A 139 -8.98 -13.50 7.94
CA MET A 139 -9.61 -14.50 8.80
C MET A 139 -10.41 -13.85 9.91
N ILE A 140 -9.88 -12.80 10.56
CA ILE A 140 -10.61 -12.06 11.60
C ILE A 140 -11.88 -11.44 11.02
N ALA A 141 -11.79 -10.76 9.87
CA ALA A 141 -12.95 -10.15 9.22
C ALA A 141 -13.99 -11.21 8.79
N ALA A 142 -13.56 -12.32 8.20
CA ALA A 142 -14.44 -13.41 7.80
C ALA A 142 -15.20 -14.01 9.01
N ILE A 143 -14.51 -14.25 10.13
CA ILE A 143 -15.13 -14.75 11.37
C ILE A 143 -16.19 -13.77 11.87
N VAL A 144 -15.87 -12.46 11.90
CA VAL A 144 -16.82 -11.44 12.35
C VAL A 144 -18.04 -11.36 11.42
N LEU A 145 -17.85 -11.45 10.11
CA LEU A 145 -18.95 -11.44 9.13
C LEU A 145 -19.87 -12.66 9.25
N VAL A 146 -19.32 -13.85 9.49
CA VAL A 146 -20.13 -15.05 9.72
C VAL A 146 -20.94 -14.93 11.02
N LEU A 147 -20.31 -14.48 12.11
CA LEU A 147 -20.95 -14.44 13.43
C LEU A 147 -21.98 -13.31 13.60
N TYR A 148 -21.69 -12.12 13.05
CA TYR A 148 -22.48 -10.91 13.31
C TYR A 148 -23.30 -10.44 12.11
N SER A 149 -22.91 -10.78 10.88
CA SER A 149 -23.60 -10.35 9.66
C SER A 149 -24.42 -11.48 9.01
N GLY A 150 -24.35 -12.71 9.52
CA GLY A 150 -25.14 -13.85 9.04
C GLY A 150 -24.73 -14.36 7.65
N TYR A 151 -23.50 -14.07 7.23
CA TYR A 151 -23.02 -14.45 5.90
C TYR A 151 -22.73 -15.96 5.82
N ASN A 152 -22.91 -16.53 4.63
CA ASN A 152 -22.38 -17.85 4.32
C ASN A 152 -20.85 -17.85 4.43
N VAL A 153 -20.26 -18.96 4.84
CA VAL A 153 -18.81 -19.06 5.09
C VAL A 153 -17.98 -18.73 3.84
N GLU A 154 -18.38 -19.21 2.66
CA GLU A 154 -17.70 -18.90 1.39
C GLU A 154 -17.78 -17.41 1.06
N HIS A 155 -18.98 -16.83 1.14
CA HIS A 155 -19.22 -15.42 0.87
C HIS A 155 -18.44 -14.51 1.82
N ALA A 156 -18.49 -14.78 3.13
CA ALA A 156 -17.75 -14.04 4.13
C ALA A 156 -16.24 -14.06 3.87
N LEU A 157 -15.70 -15.22 3.51
CA LEU A 157 -14.27 -15.37 3.22
C LEU A 157 -13.87 -14.63 1.95
N ARG A 158 -14.70 -14.70 0.89
CA ARG A 158 -14.46 -14.00 -0.37
C ARG A 158 -14.48 -12.48 -0.18
N SER A 159 -15.53 -11.95 0.42
CA SER A 159 -15.70 -10.50 0.63
C SER A 159 -14.65 -9.94 1.61
N ALA A 160 -14.28 -10.70 2.65
CA ALA A 160 -13.19 -10.35 3.55
C ALA A 160 -11.84 -10.29 2.82
N LEU A 161 -11.48 -11.34 2.07
CA LEU A 161 -10.23 -11.38 1.31
C LEU A 161 -10.16 -10.26 0.27
N PHE A 162 -11.24 -10.04 -0.48
CA PHE A 162 -11.30 -9.02 -1.50
C PHE A 162 -11.02 -7.62 -0.92
N ASN A 163 -11.80 -7.22 0.08
CA ASN A 163 -11.69 -5.87 0.63
C ASN A 163 -10.36 -5.67 1.37
N ILE A 164 -9.86 -6.67 2.09
CA ILE A 164 -8.59 -6.56 2.82
C ILE A 164 -7.40 -6.52 1.88
N ILE A 165 -7.36 -7.38 0.85
CA ILE A 165 -6.29 -7.32 -0.15
C ILE A 165 -6.37 -6.00 -0.89
N SER A 166 -7.55 -5.56 -1.28
CA SER A 166 -7.74 -4.30 -1.97
C SER A 166 -7.20 -3.10 -1.18
N VAL A 167 -7.57 -3.04 0.10
CA VAL A 167 -7.15 -1.99 1.00
C VAL A 167 -5.65 -2.06 1.30
N GLN A 168 -5.11 -3.26 1.56
CA GLN A 168 -3.68 -3.44 1.86
C GLN A 168 -2.78 -3.11 0.66
N THR A 169 -3.19 -3.54 -0.53
CA THR A 169 -2.46 -3.29 -1.77
C THR A 169 -2.70 -1.90 -2.32
N THR A 170 -3.50 -1.09 -1.61
CA THR A 170 -3.88 0.28 -1.98
C THR A 170 -4.52 0.33 -3.37
N THR A 171 -5.19 -0.75 -3.80
CA THR A 171 -5.92 -0.75 -5.06
C THR A 171 -7.23 -0.02 -4.89
N GLY A 172 -7.95 -0.18 -3.77
CA GLY A 172 -9.13 0.64 -3.48
C GLY A 172 -10.42 0.18 -4.15
N PHE A 173 -10.46 -1.03 -4.67
CA PHE A 173 -11.71 -1.66 -5.07
C PHE A 173 -12.55 -2.08 -3.88
N VAL A 174 -13.86 -1.99 -4.06
CA VAL A 174 -14.86 -2.37 -3.06
C VAL A 174 -15.79 -3.40 -3.70
N SER A 175 -15.92 -4.57 -3.08
CA SER A 175 -16.87 -5.60 -3.51
C SER A 175 -18.24 -5.43 -2.85
N GLU A 176 -18.26 -4.86 -1.64
CA GLU A 176 -19.47 -4.65 -0.86
C GLU A 176 -19.35 -3.44 0.04
N ASN A 177 -20.47 -2.92 0.52
CA ASN A 177 -20.47 -1.78 1.41
C ASN A 177 -19.91 -2.14 2.82
N ILE A 178 -18.64 -1.83 3.01
CA ILE A 178 -17.89 -2.03 4.27
C ILE A 178 -18.52 -1.24 5.44
N ALA A 179 -19.36 -0.23 5.16
CA ALA A 179 -20.01 0.60 6.16
C ALA A 179 -21.05 -0.18 6.99
N LEU A 180 -21.53 -1.29 6.45
CA LEU A 180 -22.48 -2.18 7.10
C LEU A 180 -21.78 -3.24 7.97
N TRP A 181 -20.46 -3.36 7.87
CA TRP A 181 -19.72 -4.33 8.65
C TRP A 181 -19.67 -3.92 10.13
N TRP A 182 -19.54 -4.94 10.98
CA TRP A 182 -19.42 -4.73 12.42
C TRP A 182 -18.20 -3.84 12.73
N HIS A 183 -18.39 -2.79 13.53
CA HIS A 183 -17.40 -1.72 13.74
C HIS A 183 -15.98 -2.16 14.15
N PRO A 184 -15.78 -3.23 14.94
CA PRO A 184 -14.45 -3.76 15.23
C PRO A 184 -13.60 -4.08 13.99
N VAL A 185 -14.21 -4.46 12.85
CA VAL A 185 -13.49 -4.76 11.62
C VAL A 185 -12.81 -3.51 11.05
N TRP A 186 -13.37 -2.31 11.29
CA TRP A 186 -12.82 -1.05 10.79
C TRP A 186 -11.45 -0.74 11.41
N PHE A 187 -11.20 -1.12 12.66
CA PHE A 187 -9.87 -0.95 13.26
C PHE A 187 -8.80 -1.76 12.52
N PHE A 188 -9.13 -3.00 12.13
CA PHE A 188 -8.22 -3.83 11.34
C PHE A 188 -8.04 -3.28 9.93
N LEU A 189 -9.10 -2.77 9.31
CA LEU A 189 -9.02 -2.12 8.01
C LEU A 189 -8.11 -0.88 8.05
N PHE A 190 -8.24 0.00 9.06
CA PHE A 190 -7.34 1.15 9.20
C PHE A 190 -5.88 0.74 9.38
N PHE A 191 -5.62 -0.31 10.16
CA PHE A 191 -4.27 -0.84 10.31
C PHE A 191 -3.70 -1.31 8.96
N VAL A 192 -4.51 -2.03 8.19
CA VAL A 192 -4.13 -2.56 6.88
C VAL A 192 -3.95 -1.46 5.83
N MET A 193 -4.78 -0.41 5.85
CA MET A 193 -4.63 0.79 5.01
C MET A 193 -3.27 1.45 5.22
N ILE A 194 -2.81 1.52 6.47
CA ILE A 194 -1.51 2.11 6.81
C ILE A 194 -0.37 1.17 6.37
N ALA A 195 -0.55 -0.15 6.50
CA ALA A 195 0.50 -1.15 6.32
C ALA A 195 0.94 -1.43 4.87
N GLY A 196 0.14 -1.02 3.88
CA GLY A 196 0.52 -1.06 2.47
C GLY A 196 1.02 -2.41 1.95
N GLY A 197 1.61 -2.38 0.74
CA GLY A 197 2.25 -3.52 0.10
C GLY A 197 3.76 -3.60 0.34
N CYS A 198 4.43 -4.48 -0.41
CA CYS A 198 5.88 -4.66 -0.34
C CYS A 198 6.65 -3.47 -0.95
N ALA A 199 7.91 -3.29 -0.57
CA ALA A 199 8.84 -2.39 -1.24
C ALA A 199 9.08 -2.85 -2.68
N GLY A 200 9.14 -1.90 -3.62
CA GLY A 200 9.27 -2.22 -5.05
C GLY A 200 7.99 -2.73 -5.72
N SER A 201 6.84 -2.62 -5.06
CA SER A 201 5.50 -2.79 -5.67
C SER A 201 4.90 -1.43 -6.08
N THR A 202 3.79 -1.46 -6.83
CA THR A 202 3.02 -0.27 -7.25
C THR A 202 2.20 0.36 -6.12
N SER A 203 2.07 -0.31 -4.97
CA SER A 203 1.24 0.12 -3.84
C SER A 203 1.77 1.38 -3.14
N GLY A 204 0.90 2.09 -2.43
CA GLY A 204 1.25 3.14 -1.47
C GLY A 204 1.39 2.62 -0.04
N GLY A 205 1.15 3.51 0.92
CA GLY A 205 1.19 3.26 2.35
C GLY A 205 2.60 3.14 2.94
N ILE A 206 2.65 2.83 4.24
CA ILE A 206 3.89 2.48 4.93
C ILE A 206 4.28 1.08 4.51
N LYS A 207 5.24 0.95 3.60
CA LYS A 207 5.68 -0.34 3.05
C LYS A 207 5.92 -1.41 4.13
N CYS A 208 5.54 -2.65 3.82
CA CYS A 208 5.66 -3.80 4.72
C CYS A 208 7.08 -3.96 5.31
N ILE A 209 8.14 -3.69 4.54
CA ILE A 209 9.51 -3.73 5.06
C ILE A 209 9.77 -2.75 6.20
N ARG A 210 9.15 -1.56 6.18
CA ARG A 210 9.30 -0.55 7.24
C ARG A 210 8.61 -1.02 8.52
N LEU A 211 7.41 -1.56 8.41
CA LEU A 211 6.69 -2.15 9.55
C LEU A 211 7.43 -3.34 10.14
N LEU A 212 7.96 -4.24 9.31
CA LEU A 212 8.74 -5.38 9.77
C LEU A 212 10.04 -4.94 10.46
N THR A 213 10.71 -3.91 9.93
CA THR A 213 11.92 -3.35 10.54
C THR A 213 11.60 -2.71 11.89
N LEU A 214 10.50 -1.95 11.97
CA LEU A 214 10.03 -1.37 13.23
C LEU A 214 9.70 -2.44 14.28
N GLY A 215 8.96 -3.49 13.89
CA GLY A 215 8.64 -4.59 14.80
C GLY A 215 9.89 -5.26 15.35
N LYS A 216 10.89 -5.51 14.50
CA LYS A 216 12.18 -6.05 14.92
C LYS A 216 12.94 -5.08 15.84
N THR A 217 12.92 -3.79 15.51
CA THR A 217 13.54 -2.72 16.32
C THR A 217 12.95 -2.67 17.72
N ALA A 218 11.61 -2.68 17.83
CA ALA A 218 10.92 -2.71 19.11
C ALA A 218 11.27 -3.97 19.93
N THR A 219 11.23 -5.16 19.32
CA THR A 219 11.64 -6.39 20.01
C THR A 219 13.10 -6.37 20.45
N ASN A 220 13.96 -5.71 19.68
CA ASN A 220 15.37 -5.57 19.99
C ASN A 220 15.61 -4.63 21.17
N HIS A 221 14.90 -3.50 21.23
CA HIS A 221 14.92 -2.60 22.37
C HIS A 221 14.50 -3.31 23.66
N PHE A 222 13.42 -4.09 23.64
CA PHE A 222 13.02 -4.87 24.81
C PHE A 222 14.10 -5.87 25.26
N ARG A 223 14.77 -6.54 24.30
CA ARG A 223 15.89 -7.45 24.62
C ARG A 223 17.09 -6.71 25.18
N HIS A 224 17.41 -5.53 24.67
CA HIS A 224 18.51 -4.71 25.17
C HIS A 224 18.22 -4.16 26.58
N MET A 225 16.96 -3.85 26.90
CA MET A 225 16.57 -3.49 28.27
C MET A 225 16.79 -4.66 29.25
N LEU A 226 16.58 -5.89 28.81
CA LEU A 226 16.85 -7.11 29.60
C LEU A 226 18.35 -7.47 29.65
N HIS A 227 19.09 -7.18 28.58
CA HIS A 227 20.50 -7.52 28.43
C HIS A 227 21.32 -6.31 27.93
N PRO A 228 21.69 -5.37 28.83
CA PRO A 228 22.29 -4.09 28.45
C PRO A 228 23.69 -4.18 27.80
N ASN A 229 24.39 -5.31 27.95
CA ASN A 229 25.72 -5.52 27.34
C ASN A 229 25.65 -6.32 26.02
N ALA A 230 24.45 -6.73 25.57
CA ALA A 230 24.29 -7.57 24.39
C ALA A 230 24.14 -6.71 23.13
N TYR A 231 25.11 -6.77 22.22
CA TYR A 231 24.95 -6.22 20.87
C TYR A 231 24.13 -7.18 20.01
N ILE A 232 22.86 -6.84 19.77
CA ILE A 232 21.94 -7.66 18.98
C ILE A 232 21.63 -6.89 17.68
N PRO A 233 22.26 -7.22 16.54
CA PRO A 233 22.01 -6.51 15.29
C PRO A 233 20.66 -6.88 14.69
N ILE A 234 19.91 -5.87 14.23
CA ILE A 234 18.64 -6.08 13.52
C ILE A 234 18.94 -6.60 12.11
N ARG A 235 18.40 -7.77 11.78
CA ARG A 235 18.55 -8.39 10.45
C ARG A 235 17.21 -8.48 9.74
N VAL A 236 17.16 -7.95 8.52
CA VAL A 236 16.07 -8.17 7.57
C VAL A 236 16.64 -9.00 6.41
N ASN A 237 16.07 -10.17 6.17
CA ASN A 237 16.66 -11.19 5.29
C ASN A 237 18.15 -11.45 5.63
N HIS A 238 19.05 -11.18 4.69
CA HIS A 238 20.50 -11.37 4.84
C HIS A 238 21.27 -10.07 5.14
N THR A 239 20.57 -8.95 5.25
CA THR A 239 21.18 -7.62 5.46
C THR A 239 21.00 -7.14 6.90
N ILE A 240 22.07 -6.57 7.46
CA ILE A 240 22.03 -5.89 8.75
C ILE A 240 21.54 -4.46 8.51
N VAL A 241 20.51 -4.05 9.26
CA VAL A 241 19.99 -2.68 9.23
C VAL A 241 20.94 -1.80 10.05
N SER A 242 21.39 -0.69 9.47
CA SER A 242 22.23 0.28 10.18
C SER A 242 21.38 1.23 11.03
N GLU A 243 21.96 1.78 12.09
CA GLU A 243 21.29 2.74 12.97
C GLU A 243 20.81 3.99 12.23
N ALA A 244 21.53 4.44 11.19
CA ALA A 244 21.11 5.57 10.36
C ALA A 244 19.78 5.29 9.62
N VAL A 245 19.59 4.06 9.12
CA VAL A 245 18.33 3.66 8.47
C VAL A 245 17.20 3.59 9.49
N GLU A 246 17.49 3.12 10.71
CA GLU A 246 16.52 3.09 11.81
C GLU A 246 16.06 4.50 12.22
N GLN A 247 16.99 5.45 12.40
CA GLN A 247 16.67 6.84 12.71
C GLN A 247 15.83 7.49 11.60
N SER A 248 16.20 7.27 10.33
CA SER A 248 15.41 7.75 9.19
C SER A 248 14.01 7.16 9.16
N LEU A 249 13.86 5.88 9.52
CA LEU A 249 12.57 5.20 9.60
C LEU A 249 11.69 5.76 10.73
N MET A 250 12.27 6.02 11.90
CA MET A 250 11.54 6.64 13.02
C MET A 250 11.09 8.07 12.67
N ALA A 251 11.95 8.84 12.00
CA ALA A 251 11.59 10.17 11.51
C ALA A 251 10.48 10.10 10.44
N PHE A 252 10.51 9.11 9.55
CA PHE A 252 9.43 8.91 8.57
C PHE A 252 8.09 8.66 9.25
N LEU A 253 8.07 7.77 10.24
CA LEU A 253 6.86 7.39 10.97
C LEU A 253 6.31 8.53 11.82
N SER A 254 7.18 9.30 12.47
CA SER A 254 6.74 10.47 13.23
C SER A 254 6.11 11.53 12.33
N MET A 255 6.72 11.80 11.16
CA MET A 255 6.15 12.73 10.18
C MET A 255 4.84 12.23 9.59
N TYR A 256 4.73 10.93 9.30
CA TYR A 256 3.49 10.31 8.88
C TYR A 256 2.38 10.50 9.94
N GLY A 257 2.70 10.27 11.22
CA GLY A 257 1.78 10.51 12.34
C GLY A 257 1.37 11.97 12.50
N VAL A 258 2.31 12.91 12.33
CA VAL A 258 2.02 14.35 12.36
C VAL A 258 1.07 14.75 11.24
N LEU A 259 1.30 14.27 10.01
CA LEU A 259 0.41 14.53 8.88
C LEU A 259 -0.99 13.93 9.10
N LEU A 260 -1.09 12.74 9.70
CA LEU A 260 -2.36 12.15 10.10
C LEU A 260 -3.11 13.06 11.09
N VAL A 261 -2.45 13.50 12.17
CA VAL A 261 -3.09 14.34 13.19
C VAL A 261 -3.49 15.71 12.63
N ILE A 262 -2.60 16.38 11.90
CA ILE A 262 -2.91 17.69 11.31
C ILE A 262 -4.01 17.57 10.27
N GLY A 263 -3.94 16.56 9.39
CA GLY A 263 -4.95 16.32 8.36
C GLY A 263 -6.33 16.08 8.96
N THR A 264 -6.42 15.27 10.03
CA THR A 264 -7.71 14.99 10.69
C THR A 264 -8.28 16.21 11.36
N LEU A 265 -7.45 17.03 12.02
CA LEU A 265 -7.87 18.29 12.60
C LEU A 265 -8.38 19.27 11.53
N CYS A 266 -7.71 19.37 10.38
CA CYS A 266 -8.16 20.23 9.29
C CYS A 266 -9.55 19.83 8.78
N PHE A 267 -9.82 18.55 8.58
CA PHE A 267 -11.15 18.08 8.17
C PHE A 267 -12.20 18.23 9.27
N ALA A 268 -11.84 18.04 10.54
CA ALA A 268 -12.74 18.27 11.67
C ALA A 268 -13.17 19.75 11.76
N VAL A 269 -12.25 20.69 11.51
CA VAL A 269 -12.56 22.14 11.43
C VAL A 269 -13.51 22.46 10.26
N MET A 270 -13.46 21.67 9.18
CA MET A 270 -14.39 21.79 8.05
C MET A 270 -15.78 21.19 8.34
N GLY A 271 -16.03 20.68 9.55
CA GLY A 271 -17.32 20.13 9.97
C GLY A 271 -17.52 18.65 9.64
N ILE A 272 -16.46 17.94 9.23
CA ILE A 272 -16.52 16.50 8.98
C ILE A 272 -16.37 15.74 10.30
N SER A 273 -17.07 14.62 10.45
CA SER A 273 -16.97 13.78 11.65
C SER A 273 -15.53 13.31 11.89
N PHE A 274 -15.15 13.07 13.14
CA PHE A 274 -13.78 12.65 13.47
C PHE A 274 -13.39 11.33 12.80
N PHE A 275 -14.30 10.35 12.78
CA PHE A 275 -14.05 9.05 12.15
C PHE A 275 -13.92 9.16 10.62
N ASP A 276 -14.78 9.95 9.98
CA ASP A 276 -14.70 10.19 8.53
C ASP A 276 -13.41 10.95 8.17
N SER A 277 -13.05 11.96 8.97
CA SER A 277 -11.83 12.73 8.81
C SER A 277 -10.58 11.84 8.89
N LEU A 278 -10.53 10.96 9.90
CA LEU A 278 -9.45 9.99 10.07
C LEU A 278 -9.35 9.05 8.88
N ASN A 279 -10.48 8.53 8.41
CA ASN A 279 -10.51 7.66 7.25
C ASN A 279 -10.01 8.37 5.98
N ILE A 280 -10.56 9.56 5.66
CA ILE A 280 -10.19 10.31 4.46
C ILE A 280 -8.68 10.58 4.44
N VAL A 281 -8.12 10.99 5.57
CA VAL A 281 -6.69 11.31 5.67
C VAL A 281 -5.84 10.05 5.50
N ILE A 282 -6.19 8.92 6.15
CA ILE A 282 -5.50 7.64 5.96
C ILE A 282 -5.59 7.19 4.50
N CYS A 283 -6.77 7.27 3.89
CA CYS A 283 -6.99 6.89 2.51
C CYS A 283 -6.12 7.72 1.55
N CYS A 284 -6.05 9.04 1.77
CA CYS A 284 -5.24 9.93 0.94
C CYS A 284 -3.74 9.71 1.14
N ILE A 285 -3.25 9.68 2.39
CA ILE A 285 -1.81 9.54 2.66
C ILE A 285 -1.29 8.15 2.27
N SER A 286 -2.11 7.11 2.39
CA SER A 286 -1.76 5.76 1.93
C SER A 286 -2.02 5.54 0.43
N ASN A 287 -2.71 6.45 -0.25
CA ASN A 287 -3.18 6.31 -1.63
C ASN A 287 -4.06 5.07 -1.85
N VAL A 288 -4.95 4.75 -0.90
CA VAL A 288 -5.81 3.55 -0.98
C VAL A 288 -6.95 3.74 -1.97
N GLY A 289 -7.49 4.95 -2.13
CA GLY A 289 -8.59 5.24 -3.08
C GLY A 289 -9.98 4.78 -2.65
N ALA A 290 -10.10 3.70 -1.85
CA ALA A 290 -11.38 3.27 -1.29
C ALA A 290 -11.83 4.20 -0.14
N THR A 291 -12.81 5.06 -0.42
CA THR A 291 -13.58 5.77 0.61
C THR A 291 -14.99 5.22 0.80
N ASP A 292 -15.42 4.36 -0.12
CA ASP A 292 -16.78 3.82 -0.15
C ASP A 292 -16.90 2.69 0.86
N GLY A 293 -17.38 3.03 2.06
CA GLY A 293 -17.63 2.02 3.09
C GLY A 293 -17.32 2.43 4.52
N LEU A 294 -17.18 3.72 4.84
CA LEU A 294 -17.06 4.20 6.22
C LEU A 294 -18.11 5.30 6.43
N SER A 295 -18.99 5.04 7.38
CA SER A 295 -20.38 5.51 7.44
C SER A 295 -20.57 6.81 8.23
N TYR A 296 -21.70 7.48 7.94
CA TYR A 296 -22.47 8.44 8.75
C TYR A 296 -22.61 9.88 8.25
N THR A 297 -22.13 10.20 7.05
CA THR A 297 -22.36 11.51 6.42
C THR A 297 -22.58 11.32 4.90
N PRO A 298 -23.34 12.16 4.16
CA PRO A 298 -23.47 12.10 2.69
C PRO A 298 -22.16 12.48 1.95
N VAL A 299 -21.06 11.86 2.35
CA VAL A 299 -19.72 11.95 1.75
C VAL A 299 -19.33 10.57 1.20
N THR A 300 -20.33 9.80 0.73
CA THR A 300 -20.10 8.62 -0.11
C THR A 300 -19.47 8.99 -1.46
N ASN A 301 -19.29 10.29 -1.73
CA ASN A 301 -18.52 10.78 -2.86
C ASN A 301 -17.59 11.90 -2.36
N LEU A 302 -16.28 11.81 -2.65
CA LEU A 302 -15.36 12.92 -2.42
C LEU A 302 -15.77 14.21 -3.17
N PHE A 303 -16.70 14.11 -4.12
CA PHE A 303 -17.26 15.26 -4.82
C PHE A 303 -17.89 16.28 -3.87
N THR A 304 -18.55 15.82 -2.79
CA THR A 304 -19.25 16.68 -1.83
C THR A 304 -18.33 17.34 -0.80
N LEU A 305 -17.02 17.03 -0.83
CA LEU A 305 -16.03 17.70 0.02
C LEU A 305 -15.90 19.19 -0.33
N PRO A 306 -15.67 20.07 0.68
CA PRO A 306 -15.30 21.45 0.44
C PRO A 306 -14.06 21.56 -0.45
N ASP A 307 -13.96 22.63 -1.23
CA ASP A 307 -12.83 22.83 -2.15
C ASP A 307 -11.46 22.85 -1.43
N ALA A 308 -11.42 23.42 -0.22
CA ALA A 308 -10.23 23.37 0.63
C ALA A 308 -9.86 21.92 1.04
N GLY A 309 -10.86 21.07 1.29
CA GLY A 309 -10.68 19.66 1.58
C GLY A 309 -10.10 18.88 0.39
N LYS A 310 -10.53 19.21 -0.83
CA LYS A 310 -9.98 18.60 -2.06
C LYS A 310 -8.50 18.91 -2.24
N TRP A 311 -8.09 20.17 -2.03
CA TRP A 311 -6.67 20.56 -2.05
C TRP A 311 -5.85 19.85 -0.99
N LEU A 312 -6.38 19.70 0.22
CA LEU A 312 -5.74 18.95 1.29
C LEU A 312 -5.58 17.47 0.92
N CYS A 313 -6.61 16.82 0.36
CA CYS A 313 -6.53 15.45 -0.16
C CYS A 313 -5.41 15.33 -1.21
N SER A 314 -5.35 16.26 -2.19
CA SER A 314 -4.31 16.26 -3.22
C SER A 314 -2.91 16.36 -2.64
N PHE A 315 -2.70 17.23 -1.64
CA PHE A 315 -1.43 17.35 -0.94
C PHE A 315 -1.06 16.06 -0.20
N LEU A 316 -2.00 15.46 0.54
CA LEU A 316 -1.78 14.21 1.28
C LEU A 316 -1.45 13.03 0.36
N MET A 317 -2.14 12.90 -0.78
CA MET A 317 -1.83 11.88 -1.79
C MET A 317 -0.43 12.03 -2.38
N LEU A 318 -0.03 13.26 -2.73
CA LEU A 318 1.32 13.55 -3.19
C LEU A 318 2.38 13.25 -2.12
N ALA A 319 2.12 13.66 -0.88
CA ALA A 319 3.01 13.38 0.25
C ALA A 319 3.18 11.87 0.46
N GLY A 320 2.09 11.11 0.40
CA GLY A 320 2.10 9.65 0.46
C GLY A 320 2.89 9.00 -0.67
N ARG A 321 2.66 9.46 -1.91
CA ARG A 321 3.26 8.85 -3.11
C ARG A 321 4.75 9.14 -3.25
N LEU A 322 5.20 10.30 -2.76
CA LEU A 322 6.59 10.74 -2.77
C LEU A 322 7.35 10.38 -1.48
N GLU A 323 6.78 9.56 -0.59
CA GLU A 323 7.41 9.16 0.68
C GLU A 323 7.74 10.31 1.65
N ILE A 324 6.90 11.36 1.68
CA ILE A 324 6.88 12.51 2.61
C ILE A 324 8.14 13.41 2.57
N PHE A 325 9.33 12.87 2.82
CA PHE A 325 10.56 13.67 2.91
C PHE A 325 10.92 14.40 1.62
N PRO A 326 10.90 13.77 0.43
CA PRO A 326 11.15 14.48 -0.82
C PRO A 326 10.22 15.66 -1.08
N LEU A 327 8.98 15.62 -0.56
CA LEU A 327 8.03 16.72 -0.69
C LEU A 327 8.31 17.84 0.33
N LEU A 328 8.73 17.49 1.54
CA LEU A 328 8.97 18.46 2.62
C LEU A 328 10.37 19.09 2.57
N LEU A 329 11.37 18.38 2.02
CA LEU A 329 12.76 18.84 1.98
C LEU A 329 12.91 20.20 1.27
N PRO A 330 12.25 20.48 0.13
CA PRO A 330 12.32 21.79 -0.53
C PRO A 330 11.67 22.93 0.27
N LEU A 331 10.79 22.63 1.25
CA LEU A 331 10.19 23.64 2.12
C LEU A 331 11.13 24.07 3.25
N VAL A 332 12.17 23.29 3.52
CA VAL A 332 13.17 23.63 4.53
C VAL A 332 14.15 24.66 3.94
N PRO A 333 14.29 25.87 4.51
CA PRO A 333 15.15 26.91 3.95
C PRO A 333 16.62 26.48 3.81
N ALA A 334 17.07 25.54 4.64
CA ALA A 334 18.42 24.99 4.58
C ALA A 334 18.69 24.19 3.28
N PHE A 335 17.66 23.65 2.61
CA PHE A 335 17.82 22.96 1.33
C PHE A 335 18.36 23.88 0.23
N TRP A 336 17.98 25.16 0.27
CA TRP A 336 18.36 26.17 -0.72
C TRP A 336 19.68 26.88 -0.41
N LYS A 337 20.23 26.67 0.80
CA LYS A 337 21.52 27.23 1.18
C LYS A 337 22.61 26.21 0.83
N ASN A 338 23.46 26.57 -0.13
CA ASN A 338 24.68 25.82 -0.41
C ASN A 338 25.59 25.89 0.84
N ASN A 339 25.67 24.79 1.59
CA ASN A 339 26.78 24.53 2.50
C ASN A 339 27.87 23.79 1.74
#